data_AF-A0A354FGD5-F1
#
_entry.id   AF-A0A354FGD5-F1
#
_cell.length_a   1.000
_cell.length_b   1.000
_cell.length_c   1.000
_cell.angle_alpha   90.00
_cell.angle_beta   90.00
_cell.angle_gamma   90.00
#
_symmetry.space_group_name_H-M   'P 1'
#
loop_
_entity.id
_entity.type
_entity.pdbx_description
1 polymer ?
#
loop_
_entity_poly.entity_id
_entity_poly.type
_entity_poly.pdbx_seq_one_letter_code
_entity_poly.pdbx_strand_id
1 'polypeptide(L)'
;VRAYLARMLASFTRVDSTTVVYRARGLTYQRHFSEFDFDDVLELAGLVELPYRYDFYKRLADISLFITGIFPECLPGSKGGNAQLPEKHIGHSGRTLRDYEKDGRKYYDLASTYDEAKEQGLDQVLSQLAENFTIIRKPLNYLATNLMSKRHKDWFINP
;
A
#
# COMPACT_ATOMS: atom_id res chain seq x y z
N VAL A 1 -2.63 -15.63 8.17
CA VAL A 1 -1.58 -14.94 7.38
C VAL A 1 -1.55 -15.31 5.89
N ARG A 2 -1.26 -16.56 5.47
CA ARG A 2 -1.07 -16.88 4.02
C ARG A 2 -2.26 -16.51 3.12
N ALA A 3 -3.48 -16.86 3.53
CA ALA A 3 -4.70 -16.52 2.79
C ALA A 3 -4.92 -15.00 2.70
N TYR A 4 -4.50 -14.24 3.71
CA TYR A 4 -4.53 -12.78 3.67
C TYR A 4 -3.54 -12.24 2.64
N LEU A 5 -2.28 -12.70 2.66
CA LEU A 5 -1.27 -12.28 1.69
C LEU A 5 -1.70 -12.56 0.26
N ALA A 6 -2.31 -13.72 -0.01
CA ALA A 6 -2.85 -14.04 -1.33
C ALA A 6 -3.97 -13.07 -1.76
N ARG A 7 -4.91 -12.74 -0.86
CA ARG A 7 -5.96 -11.74 -1.12
C ARG A 7 -5.40 -10.34 -1.32
N MET A 8 -4.43 -9.94 -0.50
CA MET A 8 -3.76 -8.65 -0.59
C MET A 8 -3.05 -8.53 -1.95
N LEU A 9 -2.29 -9.54 -2.39
CA LEU A 9 -1.66 -9.54 -3.70
C LEU A 9 -2.68 -9.48 -4.85
N ALA A 10 -3.78 -10.25 -4.74
CA ALA A 10 -4.87 -10.19 -5.70
C ALA A 10 -5.54 -8.81 -5.77
N SER A 11 -5.58 -8.06 -4.66
CA SER A 11 -6.14 -6.70 -4.64
C SER A 11 -5.33 -5.66 -5.42
N PHE A 12 -4.12 -6.01 -5.89
CA PHE A 12 -3.29 -5.16 -6.75
C PHE A 12 -3.32 -5.59 -8.22
N THR A 13 -3.99 -6.69 -8.58
CA THR A 13 -4.12 -7.09 -10.00
C THR A 13 -5.14 -6.23 -10.76
N ARG A 14 -6.06 -5.58 -10.05
CA ARG A 14 -6.95 -4.56 -10.57
C ARG A 14 -6.92 -3.39 -9.60
N VAL A 15 -6.34 -2.28 -10.02
CA VAL A 15 -6.33 -1.04 -9.25
C VAL A 15 -7.42 -0.16 -9.83
N ASP A 16 -8.41 0.17 -9.02
CA ASP A 16 -9.44 1.12 -9.38
C ASP A 16 -8.95 2.54 -9.00
N SER A 17 -9.31 3.54 -9.80
CA SER A 17 -8.98 4.94 -9.54
C SER A 17 -10.20 5.82 -9.74
N THR A 18 -10.37 6.81 -8.87
CA THR A 18 -11.60 7.60 -8.78
C THR A 18 -11.27 9.08 -8.81
N THR A 19 -11.98 9.85 -9.62
CA THR A 19 -11.91 11.31 -9.57
C THR A 19 -12.96 11.84 -8.60
N VAL A 20 -12.51 12.45 -7.51
CA VAL A 20 -13.38 13.07 -6.51
C VAL A 20 -13.41 14.57 -6.75
N VAL A 21 -14.63 15.10 -6.86
CA VAL A 21 -14.89 16.56 -6.89
C VAL A 21 -15.43 16.96 -5.54
N TYR A 22 -14.74 17.85 -4.84
CA TYR A 22 -15.15 18.32 -3.52
C TYR A 22 -14.96 19.83 -3.40
N ARG A 23 -15.75 20.45 -2.54
CA ARG A 23 -15.63 21.89 -2.25
C ARG A 23 -14.97 22.09 -0.91
N ALA A 24 -13.92 22.91 -0.90
CA ALA A 24 -13.23 23.32 0.31
C ALA A 24 -12.95 24.82 0.22
N ARG A 25 -13.16 25.57 1.32
CA ARG A 25 -12.84 27.01 1.40
C ARG A 25 -13.41 27.85 0.23
N GLY A 26 -14.59 27.51 -0.27
CA GLY A 26 -15.26 28.22 -1.37
C GLY A 26 -14.73 27.90 -2.78
N LEU A 27 -13.72 27.05 -2.91
CA LEU A 27 -13.18 26.58 -4.18
C LEU A 27 -13.65 25.15 -4.47
N THR A 28 -13.89 24.86 -5.75
CA THR A 28 -14.18 23.50 -6.21
C THR A 28 -12.87 22.85 -6.62
N TYR A 29 -12.51 21.77 -5.96
CA TYR A 29 -11.33 20.97 -6.24
C TYR A 29 -11.77 19.71 -6.97
N GLN A 30 -11.05 19.37 -8.03
CA GLN A 30 -11.16 18.08 -8.70
C GLN A 30 -9.81 17.41 -8.57
N ARG A 31 -9.78 16.26 -7.91
CA ARG A 31 -8.56 15.48 -7.74
C ARG A 31 -8.82 14.02 -8.10
N HIS A 32 -7.87 13.44 -8.81
CA HIS A 32 -7.82 12.01 -9.08
C HIS A 32 -7.16 11.31 -7.88
N PHE A 33 -7.82 10.28 -7.37
CA PHE A 33 -7.34 9.45 -6.28
C PHE A 33 -7.13 8.02 -6.78
N SER A 34 -5.93 7.50 -6.56
CA SER A 34 -5.59 6.11 -6.83
C SER A 34 -5.66 5.29 -5.55
N GLU A 35 -6.36 4.15 -5.58
CA GLU A 35 -6.31 3.19 -4.47
C GLU A 35 -4.94 2.52 -4.32
N PHE A 36 -4.00 2.76 -5.24
CA PHE A 36 -2.63 2.28 -5.16
C PHE A 36 -1.64 3.35 -4.67
N ASP A 37 -2.00 4.64 -4.72
CA ASP A 37 -1.13 5.70 -4.26
C ASP A 37 -1.28 5.90 -2.75
N PHE A 38 -0.18 5.74 -2.02
CA PHE A 38 -0.17 5.84 -0.58
C PHE A 38 -0.58 7.23 -0.07
N ASP A 39 -0.12 8.30 -0.73
CA ASP A 39 -0.43 9.68 -0.34
C ASP A 39 -1.90 10.01 -0.57
N ASP A 40 -2.47 9.54 -1.68
CA ASP A 40 -3.90 9.68 -1.96
C ASP A 40 -4.76 8.98 -0.90
N VAL A 41 -4.44 7.73 -0.56
CA VAL A 41 -5.18 6.98 0.47
C VAL A 41 -5.01 7.63 1.85
N LEU A 42 -3.82 8.16 2.16
CA LEU A 42 -3.54 8.84 3.42
C LEU A 42 -4.36 10.13 3.55
N GLU A 43 -4.46 10.89 2.46
CA GLU A 43 -5.29 12.08 2.41
C GLU A 43 -6.76 11.77 2.61
N LEU A 44 -7.28 10.75 1.90
CA LEU A 44 -8.66 10.29 2.07
C LEU A 44 -8.94 9.84 3.51
N ALA A 45 -8.02 9.11 4.14
CA ALA A 45 -8.12 8.75 5.55
C ALA A 45 -8.24 9.99 6.47
N GLY A 46 -7.55 11.07 6.12
CA GLY A 46 -7.59 12.34 6.85
C GLY A 46 -8.92 13.09 6.74
N LEU A 47 -9.69 12.86 5.66
CA LEU A 47 -11.00 13.48 5.42
C LEU A 47 -12.15 12.77 6.16
N VAL A 48 -11.91 11.56 6.64
CA VAL A 48 -12.92 10.70 7.27
C VAL A 48 -12.75 10.69 8.80
N GLU A 49 -13.84 10.61 9.55
CA GLU A 49 -13.81 10.51 11.01
C GLU A 49 -13.18 9.19 11.48
N LEU A 50 -12.57 9.20 12.67
CA LEU A 50 -11.81 8.05 13.20
C LEU A 50 -12.54 6.70 13.07
N PRO A 51 -13.85 6.56 13.41
CA PRO A 51 -14.53 5.26 13.34
C PRO A 51 -14.55 4.64 11.94
N TYR A 52 -14.46 5.43 10.88
CA TYR A 52 -14.57 4.91 9.50
C TYR A 52 -13.21 4.82 8.79
N ARG A 53 -12.10 4.80 9.54
CA ARG A 53 -10.74 4.76 8.96
C ARG A 53 -10.18 3.37 8.74
N TYR A 54 -10.86 2.32 9.18
CA TYR A 54 -10.39 0.93 9.11
C TYR A 54 -9.88 0.56 7.71
N ASP A 55 -10.72 0.71 6.67
CA ASP A 55 -10.37 0.30 5.31
C ASP A 55 -9.18 1.09 4.75
N PHE A 56 -9.07 2.38 5.07
CA PHE A 56 -7.95 3.21 4.66
C PHE A 56 -6.64 2.80 5.34
N TYR A 57 -6.66 2.56 6.66
CA TYR A 57 -5.47 2.10 7.39
C TYR A 57 -5.00 0.74 6.90
N LYS A 58 -5.94 -0.21 6.72
CA LYS A 58 -5.61 -1.49 6.12
C LYS A 58 -5.00 -1.32 4.72
N ARG A 59 -5.58 -0.46 3.87
CA ARG A 59 -5.08 -0.24 2.51
C ARG A 59 -3.69 0.42 2.49
N LEU A 60 -3.43 1.41 3.35
CA LEU A 60 -2.09 2.00 3.50
C LEU A 60 -1.05 0.95 3.86
N ALA A 61 -1.38 0.04 4.78
CA ALA A 61 -0.49 -1.03 5.20
C ALA A 61 -0.26 -2.08 4.10
N ASP A 62 -1.31 -2.43 3.36
CA ASP A 62 -1.25 -3.31 2.19
C ASP A 62 -0.33 -2.71 1.10
N ILE A 63 -0.48 -1.42 0.77
CA ILE A 63 0.36 -0.70 -0.20
C ILE A 63 1.83 -0.74 0.25
N SER A 64 2.11 -0.39 1.51
CA SER A 64 3.47 -0.45 2.06
C SER A 64 4.09 -1.84 1.93
N LEU A 65 3.34 -2.89 2.26
CA LEU A 65 3.84 -4.27 2.20
C LEU A 65 4.07 -4.72 0.76
N PHE A 66 3.18 -4.32 -0.14
CA PHE A 66 3.29 -4.62 -1.56
C PHE A 66 4.49 -3.92 -2.19
N ILE A 67 4.66 -2.61 -1.98
CA ILE A 67 5.78 -1.84 -2.55
C ILE A 67 7.11 -2.36 -1.99
N THR A 68 7.24 -2.52 -0.66
CA THR A 68 8.50 -2.98 -0.04
C THR A 68 8.79 -4.48 -0.28
N GLY A 69 7.78 -5.26 -0.63
CA GLY A 69 7.90 -6.67 -0.96
C GLY A 69 8.21 -6.91 -2.43
N ILE A 70 7.37 -6.37 -3.32
CA ILE A 70 7.39 -6.69 -4.76
C ILE A 70 8.28 -5.73 -5.56
N PHE A 71 8.39 -4.46 -5.14
CA PHE A 71 9.14 -3.42 -5.84
C PHE A 71 10.16 -2.65 -4.97
N PRO A 72 10.88 -3.28 -4.02
CA PRO A 72 11.82 -2.56 -3.17
C PRO A 72 12.96 -1.88 -3.95
N GLU A 73 13.30 -2.40 -5.13
CA GLU A 73 14.30 -1.84 -6.02
C GLU A 73 13.94 -0.47 -6.59
N CYS A 74 12.65 -0.17 -6.71
CA CYS A 74 12.13 1.06 -7.29
C CYS A 74 12.12 2.22 -6.29
N LEU A 75 12.45 1.96 -5.02
CA LEU A 75 12.46 2.96 -3.97
C LEU A 75 13.78 3.75 -3.92
N PRO A 76 13.74 5.04 -3.55
CA PRO A 76 14.93 5.85 -3.34
C PRO A 76 15.95 5.19 -2.42
N GLY A 77 17.23 5.20 -2.82
CA GLY A 77 18.32 4.63 -2.05
C GLY A 77 18.52 3.12 -2.22
N SER A 78 17.75 2.45 -3.08
CA SER A 78 18.03 1.07 -3.49
C SER A 78 19.33 1.00 -4.31
N LYS A 79 20.18 0.02 -4.00
CA LYS A 79 21.48 -0.20 -4.69
C LYS A 79 21.37 -0.89 -6.05
N GLY A 80 20.17 -1.28 -6.48
CA GLY A 80 19.99 -2.07 -7.69
C GLY A 80 18.79 -1.62 -8.51
N GLY A 81 19.06 -1.06 -9.70
CA GLY A 81 18.15 -1.11 -10.84
C GLY A 81 17.49 0.20 -11.23
N ASN A 82 17.68 0.58 -12.50
CA ASN A 82 16.95 1.63 -13.22
C ASN A 82 15.43 1.34 -13.38
N ALA A 83 14.82 0.57 -12.47
CA ALA A 83 13.40 0.29 -12.48
C ALA A 83 12.69 1.45 -11.77
N GLN A 84 12.28 2.45 -12.53
CA GLN A 84 11.35 3.46 -12.03
C GLN A 84 9.95 2.86 -12.12
N LEU A 85 9.29 2.61 -10.98
CA LEU A 85 7.83 2.67 -11.02
C LEU A 85 7.49 4.10 -11.43
N PRO A 86 6.43 4.31 -12.23
CA PRO A 86 5.96 5.65 -12.52
C PRO A 86 5.77 6.40 -11.19
N GLU A 87 6.37 7.58 -11.06
CA GLU A 87 6.35 8.40 -9.84
C GLU A 87 4.92 8.59 -9.28
N LYS A 88 3.92 8.57 -10.17
CA LYS A 88 2.48 8.59 -9.87
C LYS A 88 1.94 7.42 -9.03
N HIS A 89 2.75 6.40 -8.72
CA HIS A 89 2.35 5.23 -7.94
C HIS A 89 3.17 5.00 -6.66
N ILE A 90 4.36 5.61 -6.53
CA ILE A 90 5.19 5.55 -5.31
C ILE A 90 4.78 6.65 -4.31
N GLY A 91 3.75 7.45 -4.61
CA GLY A 91 3.45 8.66 -3.86
C GLY A 91 4.50 9.74 -4.11
N HIS A 92 4.05 10.99 -4.13
CA HIS A 92 4.85 12.15 -4.51
C HIS A 92 5.97 12.53 -3.51
N SER A 93 6.18 11.73 -2.46
CA SER A 93 6.90 12.13 -1.25
C SER A 93 8.35 11.62 -1.15
N GLY A 94 8.85 10.86 -2.12
CA GLY A 94 10.24 10.35 -2.09
C GLY A 94 10.50 9.40 -0.91
N ARG A 95 9.46 8.68 -0.44
CA ARG A 95 9.55 7.72 0.67
C ARG A 95 10.57 6.64 0.41
N THR A 96 11.40 6.37 1.41
CA THR A 96 12.38 5.27 1.37
C THR A 96 11.73 3.94 1.75
N LEU A 97 12.45 2.84 1.51
CA LEU A 97 12.06 1.50 2.03
C LEU A 97 11.75 1.53 3.53
N ARG A 98 12.54 2.28 4.32
CA ARG A 98 12.39 2.36 5.77
C ARG A 98 11.12 3.11 6.17
N ASP A 99 10.73 4.14 5.40
CA ASP A 99 9.51 4.90 5.65
C ASP A 99 8.28 4.03 5.41
N TYR A 100 8.26 3.32 4.27
CA TYR A 100 7.19 2.35 3.98
C TYR A 100 7.13 1.21 4.99
N GLU A 101 8.26 0.66 5.45
CA GLU A 101 8.26 -0.34 6.52
C GLU A 101 7.68 0.22 7.82
N LYS A 102 8.05 1.44 8.20
CA LYS A 102 7.54 2.09 9.42
C LYS A 102 6.04 2.33 9.33
N ASP A 103 5.59 2.89 8.21
CA ASP A 103 4.18 3.20 7.99
C ASP A 103 3.34 1.94 7.86
N GLY A 104 3.83 0.92 7.14
CA GLY A 104 3.16 -0.37 7.01
C GLY A 104 2.93 -1.05 8.36
N ARG A 105 3.94 -1.05 9.24
CA ARG A 105 3.81 -1.53 10.62
C ARG A 105 2.75 -0.75 11.39
N LYS A 106 2.86 0.58 11.37
CA LYS A 106 1.93 1.49 12.06
C LYS A 106 0.48 1.27 11.63
N TYR A 107 0.21 1.20 10.33
CA TYR A 107 -1.16 1.15 9.83
C TYR A 107 -1.78 -0.24 9.96
N TYR A 108 -1.01 -1.33 9.88
CA TYR A 108 -1.52 -2.65 10.27
C TYR A 108 -1.86 -2.71 11.75
N ASP A 109 -1.00 -2.14 12.61
CA ASP A 109 -1.24 -2.08 14.05
C ASP A 109 -2.53 -1.30 14.34
N LEU A 110 -2.67 -0.09 13.80
CA LEU A 110 -3.89 0.70 13.93
C LEU A 110 -5.13 -0.03 13.41
N ALA A 111 -5.08 -0.59 12.19
CA ALA A 111 -6.20 -1.32 11.60
C ALA A 111 -6.61 -2.54 12.43
N SER A 112 -5.66 -3.20 13.10
CA SER A 112 -5.96 -4.36 13.96
C SER A 112 -6.81 -4.03 15.19
N THR A 113 -6.86 -2.76 15.59
CA THR A 113 -7.61 -2.31 16.79
C THR A 113 -9.09 -2.05 16.54
N TYR A 114 -9.51 -1.96 15.29
CA TYR A 114 -10.89 -1.67 14.89
C TYR A 114 -11.80 -2.89 15.05
N ASP A 115 -13.09 -2.68 15.29
CA ASP A 115 -14.04 -3.77 15.45
C ASP A 115 -14.29 -4.50 14.13
N GLU A 116 -14.25 -3.80 13.00
CA GLU A 116 -14.31 -4.38 11.66
C GLU A 116 -13.21 -5.43 11.42
N ALA A 117 -12.02 -5.23 12.01
CA ALA A 117 -10.95 -6.21 11.94
C ALA A 117 -11.33 -7.50 12.68
N LYS A 118 -11.97 -7.40 13.84
CA LYS A 118 -12.43 -8.56 14.63
C LYS A 118 -13.58 -9.27 13.93
N GLU A 119 -14.55 -8.51 13.42
CA GLU A 119 -15.70 -9.05 12.68
C GLU A 119 -15.26 -9.86 11.44
N GLN A 120 -14.18 -9.43 10.79
CA GLN A 120 -13.59 -10.13 9.65
C GLN A 120 -12.61 -11.25 10.04
N GLY A 121 -12.34 -11.44 11.33
CA GLY A 121 -11.32 -12.38 11.83
C GLY A 121 -9.91 -12.02 11.38
N LEU A 122 -9.63 -10.73 11.19
CA LEU A 122 -8.38 -10.17 10.70
C LEU A 122 -7.55 -9.48 11.78
N ASP A 123 -8.13 -9.09 12.91
CA ASP A 123 -7.44 -8.44 14.04
C ASP A 123 -6.07 -9.08 14.37
N GLN A 124 -6.05 -10.39 14.64
CA GLN A 124 -4.81 -11.11 14.95
C GLN A 124 -3.86 -11.19 13.74
N VAL A 125 -4.42 -11.31 12.52
CA VAL A 125 -3.61 -11.37 11.30
C VAL A 125 -2.91 -10.05 11.06
N LEU A 126 -3.62 -8.93 11.14
CA LEU A 126 -3.07 -7.59 10.93
C LEU A 126 -2.04 -7.26 12.02
N SER A 127 -2.32 -7.58 13.28
CA SER A 127 -1.35 -7.44 14.38
C SER A 127 -0.06 -8.24 14.11
N GLN A 128 -0.17 -9.51 13.71
CA GLN A 128 1.00 -10.32 13.32
C GLN A 128 1.77 -9.73 12.13
N LEU A 129 1.07 -9.15 11.15
CA LEU A 129 1.70 -8.44 10.03
C LEU A 129 2.47 -7.20 10.49
N ALA A 130 1.91 -6.43 11.42
CA ALA A 130 2.57 -5.26 11.99
C ALA A 130 3.87 -5.63 12.74
N GLU A 131 3.81 -6.65 13.60
CA GLU A 131 4.98 -7.10 14.36
C GLU A 131 6.09 -7.63 13.45
N ASN A 132 5.72 -8.44 12.45
CA ASN A 132 6.64 -9.23 11.63
C ASN A 132 6.87 -8.65 10.23
N PHE A 133 6.49 -7.39 9.99
CA PHE A 133 6.45 -6.78 8.66
C PHE A 133 7.71 -7.02 7.81
N THR A 134 8.89 -6.70 8.36
CA THR A 134 10.17 -6.84 7.65
C THR A 134 10.52 -8.30 7.35
N ILE A 135 10.03 -9.26 8.16
CA ILE A 135 10.21 -10.70 7.89
C ILE A 135 9.28 -11.13 6.77
N ILE A 136 8.01 -10.70 6.82
CA ILE A 136 6.95 -11.10 5.89
C ILE A 136 7.18 -10.57 4.48
N ARG A 137 7.78 -9.38 4.33
CA ARG A 137 8.11 -8.87 2.99
C ARG A 137 9.19 -9.69 2.27
N LYS A 138 10.05 -10.42 2.99
CA LYS A 138 11.16 -11.18 2.37
C LYS A 138 10.65 -12.31 1.46
N PRO A 139 9.69 -13.17 1.87
CA PRO A 139 9.03 -14.09 0.97
C PRO A 139 8.41 -13.40 -0.25
N LEU A 140 7.75 -12.25 -0.08
CA LEU A 140 7.17 -11.51 -1.22
C LEU A 140 8.24 -11.07 -2.21
N ASN A 141 9.36 -10.56 -1.70
CA ASN A 141 10.50 -10.17 -2.52
C ASN A 141 11.11 -11.37 -3.25
N TYR A 142 11.30 -12.49 -2.56
CA TYR A 142 11.75 -13.72 -3.18
C TYR A 142 10.81 -14.18 -4.32
N LEU A 143 9.50 -14.10 -4.11
CA LEU A 143 8.51 -14.44 -5.14
C LEU A 143 8.60 -13.47 -6.34
N ALA A 144 8.70 -12.16 -6.09
CA ALA A 144 8.84 -11.16 -7.15
C ALA A 144 10.09 -11.41 -8.00
N THR A 145 11.25 -11.59 -7.35
CA THR A 145 12.53 -11.81 -8.05
C THR A 145 12.55 -13.12 -8.84
N ASN A 146 11.98 -14.21 -8.31
CA ASN A 146 12.12 -15.53 -8.93
C ASN A 146 10.95 -15.93 -9.85
N LEU A 147 9.73 -15.45 -9.58
CA LEU A 147 8.53 -15.84 -10.34
C LEU A 147 8.07 -14.76 -11.31
N MET A 148 8.44 -13.50 -11.11
CA MET A 148 7.93 -12.38 -11.91
C MET A 148 8.99 -11.75 -12.83
N SER A 149 10.23 -12.26 -12.84
CA SER A 149 11.39 -11.70 -13.54
C SER A 149 11.23 -11.50 -15.06
N LYS A 150 10.26 -12.15 -15.71
CA LYS A 150 9.96 -11.94 -17.15
C LYS A 150 8.89 -10.88 -17.46
N ARG A 151 8.13 -10.37 -16.48
CA ARG A 151 7.03 -9.39 -16.70
C ARG A 151 7.00 -8.22 -15.72
N HIS A 152 7.92 -8.19 -14.75
CA HIS A 152 7.95 -7.19 -13.68
C HIS A 152 8.07 -5.75 -14.20
N LYS A 153 8.82 -5.55 -15.30
CA LYS A 153 8.92 -4.24 -15.97
C LYS A 153 7.64 -3.86 -16.72
N ASP A 154 6.91 -4.82 -17.27
CA ASP A 154 5.77 -4.57 -18.15
C ASP A 154 4.51 -4.12 -17.41
N TRP A 155 4.42 -4.40 -16.10
CA TRP A 155 3.27 -3.99 -15.27
C TRP A 155 3.03 -2.48 -15.20
N PHE A 156 4.05 -1.69 -15.53
CA PHE A 156 3.95 -0.23 -15.49
C PHE A 156 4.28 0.45 -16.83
N ILE A 157 4.54 -0.33 -17.89
CA ILE A 157 4.94 0.20 -19.20
C ILE A 157 3.73 0.57 -20.09
N ASN A 158 2.53 0.05 -19.83
CA ASN A 158 1.33 0.46 -20.57
C ASN A 158 0.35 1.24 -19.68
N PRO A 159 0.22 2.57 -19.85
CA PRO A 159 -0.82 3.39 -19.24
C PRO A 159 -2.20 3.16 -19.86
#